data_AF-A0A7S4HQ20-F1
#
_entry.id   AF-A0A7S4HQ20-F1
#
_cell.length_a   1.000
_cell.length_b   1.000
_cell.length_c   1.000
_cell.angle_alpha   90.00
_cell.angle_beta   90.00
_cell.angle_gamma   90.00
#
_symmetry.space_group_name_H-M   'P 1'
#
loop_
_entity.id
_entity.type
_entity.pdbx_description
1 polymer ?
#
loop_
_entity_poly.entity_id
_entity_poly.type
_entity_poly.pdbx_seq_one_letter_code
_entity_poly.pdbx_strand_id
1 'polypeptide(L)'
;MSRYSSPRVSPSRKKETTPRAAPTQDMMPLLKESDVDLEKDESLIPGKPHITRKRPTMSEKDSPPHPKDELSAYLAPLELNSTPRARKYSESSLSSKEGSPSTVVLLNGRLSMTKRQLGIVGAVINGTWGGTNMIPLHYASLEGYGGVGYTISFAIGAALVTVFMWLLRYLYHVYQTRGSFRKAYGALPSFHLREMWWSGLISGSLYSLGNFGSIMAVTYLGQGVGYSFTQLAMLVSGLWGIFYFKEIQGADMIIRWILAASVTITGIIWLSYEHEGESVH
;
A
#
# COMPACT_ATOMS: atom_id res chain seq x y z
N MET A 1 -51.61 -15.17 46.04
CA MET A 1 -52.42 -15.55 44.86
C MET A 1 -52.21 -14.51 43.78
N SER A 2 -51.35 -14.79 42.79
CA SER A 2 -51.47 -14.28 41.42
C SER A 2 -50.44 -15.02 40.57
N ARG A 3 -50.90 -15.97 39.75
CA ARG A 3 -50.06 -16.78 38.86
C ARG A 3 -49.91 -16.02 37.55
N TYR A 4 -48.70 -15.60 37.21
CA TYR A 4 -48.38 -15.15 35.86
C TYR A 4 -48.19 -16.38 34.97
N SER A 5 -49.16 -16.59 34.08
CA SER A 5 -49.14 -17.64 33.06
C SER A 5 -48.36 -17.16 31.84
N SER A 6 -47.20 -17.76 31.57
CA SER A 6 -46.45 -17.52 30.33
C SER A 6 -47.15 -18.18 29.14
N PRO A 7 -47.25 -17.49 27.97
CA PRO A 7 -47.79 -18.10 26.77
C PRO A 7 -46.77 -19.05 26.13
N ARG A 8 -47.22 -20.29 25.83
CA ARG A 8 -46.47 -21.26 25.02
C ARG A 8 -46.36 -20.75 23.58
N VAL A 9 -45.13 -20.51 23.13
CA VAL A 9 -44.83 -20.31 21.71
C VAL A 9 -44.72 -21.68 21.05
N SER A 10 -45.58 -21.92 20.06
CA SER A 10 -45.62 -23.14 19.25
C SER A 10 -44.41 -23.22 18.30
N PRO A 11 -43.84 -24.42 18.05
CA PRO A 11 -42.73 -24.58 17.12
C PRO A 11 -43.24 -24.48 15.67
N SER A 12 -42.84 -23.41 14.97
CA SER A 12 -43.10 -23.24 13.55
C SER A 12 -42.33 -24.28 12.73
N ARG A 13 -43.12 -25.10 12.05
CA ARG A 13 -42.80 -26.12 11.05
C ARG A 13 -41.77 -25.61 10.02
N LYS A 14 -40.55 -26.16 10.03
CA LYS A 14 -39.58 -26.04 8.93
C LYS A 14 -40.22 -26.59 7.65
N LYS A 15 -40.43 -25.73 6.65
CA LYS A 15 -40.71 -26.16 5.28
C LYS A 15 -39.36 -26.49 4.63
N GLU A 16 -39.16 -27.76 4.29
CA GLU A 16 -38.14 -28.19 3.34
C GLU A 16 -38.42 -27.52 1.99
N THR A 17 -37.56 -26.60 1.60
CA THR A 17 -37.46 -26.12 0.21
C THR A 17 -36.46 -26.99 -0.52
N THR A 18 -36.98 -27.86 -1.35
CA THR A 18 -36.30 -28.64 -2.38
C THR A 18 -35.42 -27.73 -3.27
N PRO A 19 -34.16 -28.10 -3.58
CA PRO A 19 -33.36 -27.33 -4.53
C PRO A 19 -33.92 -27.53 -5.94
N ARG A 20 -34.41 -26.44 -6.53
CA ARG A 20 -34.86 -26.36 -7.92
C ARG A 20 -33.62 -26.37 -8.80
N ALA A 21 -33.52 -27.37 -9.67
CA ALA A 21 -32.50 -27.50 -10.69
C ALA A 21 -32.37 -26.20 -11.52
N ALA A 22 -31.13 -25.71 -11.64
CA ALA A 22 -30.81 -24.57 -12.49
C ALA A 22 -30.97 -24.95 -13.96
N PRO A 23 -31.46 -24.02 -14.81
CA PRO A 23 -31.51 -24.23 -16.26
C PRO A 23 -30.10 -24.13 -16.85
N THR A 24 -29.77 -25.14 -17.66
CA THR A 24 -28.64 -25.19 -18.59
C THR A 24 -28.63 -23.92 -19.44
N GLN A 25 -27.61 -23.08 -19.26
CA GLN A 25 -27.37 -21.95 -20.16
C GLN A 25 -26.70 -22.47 -21.42
N ASP A 26 -27.42 -22.32 -22.52
CA ASP A 26 -26.98 -22.56 -23.88
C ASP A 26 -25.66 -21.84 -24.19
N MET A 27 -24.75 -22.61 -24.78
CA MET A 27 -23.57 -22.14 -25.47
C MET A 27 -23.96 -21.12 -26.55
N MET A 28 -23.42 -19.90 -26.45
CA MET A 28 -23.31 -19.01 -27.60
C MET A 28 -21.99 -19.23 -28.34
N PRO A 29 -21.97 -19.05 -29.67
CA PRO A 29 -20.89 -19.50 -30.52
C PRO A 29 -19.74 -18.49 -30.59
N LEU A 30 -18.54 -19.06 -30.73
CA LEU A 30 -17.30 -18.43 -31.14
C LEU A 30 -17.51 -17.37 -32.25
N LEU A 31 -17.27 -16.11 -31.92
CA LEU A 31 -16.98 -15.08 -32.92
C LEU A 31 -15.53 -15.25 -33.38
N LYS A 32 -15.40 -15.62 -34.65
CA LYS A 32 -14.17 -15.57 -35.45
C LYS A 32 -13.52 -14.19 -35.33
N GLU A 33 -12.29 -14.15 -34.87
CA GLU A 33 -11.39 -13.03 -35.16
C GLU A 33 -11.12 -13.00 -36.67
N SER A 34 -11.52 -11.90 -37.29
CA SER A 34 -11.21 -11.54 -38.66
C SER A 34 -9.82 -10.92 -38.71
N ASP A 35 -9.03 -11.41 -39.66
CA ASP A 35 -7.73 -10.89 -40.08
C ASP A 35 -7.77 -9.36 -40.27
N VAL A 36 -6.80 -8.68 -39.64
CA VAL A 36 -6.46 -7.29 -39.98
C VAL A 36 -5.02 -7.30 -40.48
N ASP A 37 -4.92 -7.34 -41.80
CA ASP A 37 -3.73 -7.00 -42.56
C ASP A 37 -3.30 -5.56 -42.23
N LEU A 38 -2.07 -5.40 -41.75
CA LEU A 38 -1.40 -4.10 -41.65
C LEU A 38 -0.13 -4.17 -42.50
N GLU A 39 -0.34 -3.91 -43.78
CA GLU A 39 0.69 -3.66 -44.77
C GLU A 39 1.04 -2.15 -44.79
N LYS A 40 2.34 -1.86 -44.85
CA LYS A 40 3.01 -0.61 -45.32
C LYS A 40 2.79 0.69 -44.53
N ASP A 41 3.89 1.29 -44.04
CA ASP A 41 4.68 2.13 -44.95
C ASP A 41 6.07 2.45 -44.42
N GLU A 42 7.02 2.35 -45.33
CA GLU A 42 8.44 2.66 -45.21
C GLU A 42 8.63 4.07 -45.77
N SER A 43 9.05 5.04 -44.96
CA SER A 43 9.61 6.28 -45.48
C SER A 43 10.69 6.89 -44.59
N LEU A 44 11.91 6.71 -45.10
CA LEU A 44 13.04 7.64 -45.12
C LEU A 44 13.02 8.82 -44.14
N ILE A 45 13.98 8.83 -43.21
CA ILE A 45 14.65 10.07 -42.78
C ILE A 45 16.16 9.87 -42.84
N PRO A 46 16.88 10.55 -43.76
CA PRO A 46 18.33 10.54 -43.82
C PRO A 46 18.91 11.62 -42.89
N GLY A 47 20.07 11.32 -42.30
CA GLY A 47 21.00 12.35 -41.83
C GLY A 47 21.09 12.54 -40.32
N LYS A 48 22.00 11.82 -39.67
CA LYS A 48 22.71 12.33 -38.49
C LYS A 48 24.22 12.25 -38.74
N PRO A 49 24.97 13.35 -38.56
CA PRO A 49 26.40 13.36 -38.77
C PRO A 49 27.14 12.57 -37.69
N HIS A 50 28.09 11.76 -38.15
CA HIS A 50 29.09 11.07 -37.35
C HIS A 50 29.89 12.08 -36.52
N ILE A 51 29.78 12.02 -35.19
CA ILE A 51 30.73 12.66 -34.28
C ILE A 51 31.85 11.66 -34.02
N THR A 52 32.95 11.80 -34.77
CA THR A 52 34.22 11.13 -34.54
C THR A 52 34.87 11.71 -33.28
N ARG A 53 34.66 11.04 -32.15
CA ARG A 53 35.36 11.34 -30.90
C ARG A 53 36.81 10.87 -31.03
N LYS A 54 37.74 11.82 -31.28
CA LYS A 54 39.18 11.59 -31.19
C LYS A 54 39.53 11.04 -29.81
N ARG A 55 40.08 9.83 -29.79
CA ARG A 55 40.64 9.16 -28.61
C ARG A 55 42.00 9.81 -28.32
N PRO A 56 42.25 10.37 -27.13
CA PRO A 56 43.58 10.81 -26.76
C PRO A 56 44.48 9.58 -26.60
N THR A 57 45.58 9.58 -27.33
CA THR A 57 46.72 8.67 -27.17
C THR A 57 47.29 8.86 -25.77
N MET A 58 47.13 7.87 -24.88
CA MET A 58 47.91 7.81 -23.65
C MET A 58 49.33 7.40 -24.03
N SER A 59 50.27 8.26 -23.63
CA SER A 59 51.69 8.01 -23.68
C SER A 59 52.03 6.80 -22.83
N GLU A 60 52.76 5.89 -23.45
CA GLU A 60 53.48 4.77 -22.89
C GLU A 60 54.53 5.26 -21.90
N LYS A 61 54.27 5.05 -20.62
CA LYS A 61 55.22 4.96 -19.50
C LYS A 61 54.38 4.68 -18.26
N ASP A 62 54.28 3.40 -17.90
CA ASP A 62 54.39 2.91 -16.53
C ASP A 62 54.22 1.38 -16.53
N SER A 63 55.23 0.72 -15.99
CA SER A 63 55.41 -0.73 -15.95
C SER A 63 54.37 -1.42 -15.05
N PRO A 64 54.04 -2.70 -15.30
CA PRO A 64 53.10 -3.43 -14.46
C PRO A 64 53.71 -3.76 -13.09
N PRO A 65 53.01 -3.53 -11.97
CA PRO A 65 53.45 -4.03 -10.67
C PRO A 65 53.24 -5.54 -10.56
N HIS A 66 54.14 -6.17 -9.83
CA HIS A 66 54.20 -7.62 -9.57
C HIS A 66 52.93 -8.16 -8.87
N PRO A 67 52.52 -9.42 -9.15
CA PRO A 67 51.29 -10.03 -8.67
C PRO A 67 51.42 -10.63 -7.25
N LYS A 68 51.86 -9.85 -6.26
CA LYS A 68 51.95 -10.33 -4.85
C LYS A 68 51.36 -9.39 -3.78
N ASP A 69 50.93 -8.19 -4.15
CA ASP A 69 50.41 -7.20 -3.19
C ASP A 69 48.88 -6.97 -3.29
N GLU A 70 48.18 -7.75 -4.11
CA GLU A 70 46.74 -7.58 -4.35
C GLU A 70 45.85 -8.16 -3.23
N LEU A 71 46.36 -9.08 -2.40
CA LEU A 71 45.55 -9.73 -1.36
C LEU A 71 45.49 -8.94 -0.04
N SER A 72 46.45 -8.06 0.22
CA SER A 72 46.50 -7.20 1.40
C SER A 72 45.62 -5.93 1.26
N ALA A 73 45.20 -5.58 0.05
CA ALA A 73 44.29 -4.46 -0.20
C ALA A 73 42.80 -4.78 0.05
N TYR A 74 42.43 -6.07 0.07
CA TYR A 74 41.04 -6.50 0.35
C TYR A 74 40.74 -6.74 1.84
N LEU A 75 41.74 -6.61 2.72
CA LEU A 75 41.61 -6.81 4.16
C LEU A 75 41.88 -5.51 4.96
N ALA A 76 41.62 -4.36 4.36
CA ALA A 76 41.49 -3.12 5.13
C ALA A 76 40.14 -3.12 5.88
N PRO A 77 40.09 -2.74 7.16
CA PRO A 77 38.83 -2.58 7.87
C PRO A 77 37.94 -1.60 7.09
N LEU A 78 36.63 -1.89 7.05
CA LEU A 78 35.56 -1.01 6.59
C LEU A 78 35.49 0.27 7.45
N GLU A 79 36.55 1.07 7.44
CA GLU A 79 36.54 2.46 7.87
C GLU A 79 35.71 3.20 6.82
N LEU A 80 34.44 3.39 7.17
CA LEU A 80 33.45 4.18 6.47
C LEU A 80 33.99 5.61 6.32
N ASN A 81 34.80 5.83 5.29
CA ASN A 81 35.31 7.14 4.90
C ASN A 81 34.11 7.98 4.44
N SER A 82 33.46 8.62 5.42
CA SER A 82 32.39 9.57 5.21
C SER A 82 32.91 10.70 4.33
N THR A 83 32.50 10.69 3.07
CA THR A 83 32.83 11.73 2.10
C THR A 83 32.58 13.13 2.70
N PRO A 84 33.48 14.11 2.48
CA PRO A 84 33.30 15.50 2.96
C PRO A 84 32.01 16.16 2.45
N ARG A 85 31.40 15.61 1.40
CA ARG A 85 30.13 16.06 0.81
C ARG A 85 28.92 15.74 1.69
N ALA A 86 28.95 14.66 2.47
CA ALA A 86 27.89 14.33 3.42
C ALA A 86 27.87 15.27 4.64
N ARG A 87 29.04 15.78 5.05
CA ARG A 87 29.15 16.72 6.18
C ARG A 87 28.52 18.08 5.87
N LYS A 88 28.64 18.56 4.62
CA LYS A 88 28.08 19.86 4.19
C LYS A 88 26.54 19.88 4.10
N TYR A 89 25.89 18.73 3.95
CA TYR A 89 24.42 18.61 4.05
C TYR A 89 23.93 18.47 5.49
N SER A 90 24.75 17.88 6.37
CA SER A 90 24.44 17.76 7.80
C SER A 90 24.54 19.11 8.52
N GLU A 91 25.56 19.92 8.22
CA GLU A 91 25.73 21.23 8.87
C GLU A 91 24.76 22.31 8.34
N SER A 92 24.35 22.26 7.07
CA SER A 92 23.36 23.20 6.52
C SER A 92 21.93 22.92 7.00
N SER A 93 21.63 21.70 7.44
CA SER A 93 20.32 21.31 7.99
C SER A 93 20.20 21.49 9.50
N LEU A 94 21.32 21.74 10.20
CA LEU A 94 21.33 21.99 11.65
C LEU A 94 21.24 23.48 12.02
N SER A 95 21.45 24.41 11.08
CA SER A 95 21.46 25.86 11.35
C SER A 95 20.15 26.60 11.01
N SER A 96 19.07 25.91 10.65
CA SER A 96 17.75 26.52 10.41
C SER A 96 16.67 25.93 11.33
N LYS A 97 17.01 25.84 12.62
CA LYS A 97 16.16 25.33 13.68
C LYS A 97 15.62 26.49 14.53
N GLU A 98 14.86 27.40 13.93
CA GLU A 98 14.01 28.32 14.67
C GLU A 98 12.77 28.75 13.87
N GLY A 99 11.61 28.29 14.34
CA GLY A 99 10.42 29.14 14.35
C GLY A 99 9.51 29.21 13.13
N SER A 100 9.73 28.47 12.04
CA SER A 100 8.70 28.42 10.97
C SER A 100 7.54 27.53 11.44
N PRO A 101 6.33 28.08 11.72
CA PRO A 101 5.18 27.25 12.02
C PRO A 101 4.97 26.34 10.81
N SER A 102 5.06 25.04 11.08
CA SER A 102 4.89 23.98 10.10
C SER A 102 3.42 23.86 9.68
N THR A 103 2.93 24.92 9.05
CA THR A 103 1.59 25.04 8.50
C THR A 103 1.62 24.54 7.07
N VAL A 104 0.81 23.51 6.81
CA VAL A 104 0.58 22.99 5.47
C VAL A 104 -0.59 23.76 4.89
N VAL A 105 -0.34 24.41 3.75
CA VAL A 105 -1.35 25.20 3.04
C VAL A 105 -2.00 24.32 1.97
N LEU A 106 -3.30 24.04 2.14
CA LEU A 106 -4.14 23.25 1.24
C LEU A 106 -5.13 24.16 0.51
N LEU A 107 -5.65 23.68 -0.63
CA LEU A 107 -6.68 24.36 -1.44
C LEU A 107 -6.32 25.80 -1.83
N ASN A 108 -5.17 25.99 -2.49
CA ASN A 108 -4.71 27.30 -3.00
C ASN A 108 -4.68 28.40 -1.93
N GLY A 109 -4.29 28.09 -0.68
CA GLY A 109 -4.23 29.10 0.38
C GLY A 109 -5.42 29.12 1.33
N ARG A 110 -6.51 28.41 1.02
CA ARG A 110 -7.77 28.53 1.80
C ARG A 110 -7.75 27.78 3.12
N LEU A 111 -6.95 26.72 3.24
CA LEU A 111 -6.82 25.95 4.47
C LEU A 111 -5.37 25.95 4.91
N SER A 112 -5.10 26.43 6.11
CA SER A 112 -3.78 26.34 6.74
C SER A 112 -3.93 25.50 8.00
N MET A 113 -3.34 24.31 8.00
CA MET A 113 -3.40 23.38 9.13
C MET A 113 -2.00 23.08 9.65
N THR A 114 -1.87 22.93 10.96
CA THR A 114 -0.62 22.43 11.55
C THR A 114 -0.39 20.97 11.18
N LYS A 115 0.87 20.53 11.07
CA LYS A 115 1.22 19.11 10.84
C LYS A 115 0.50 18.16 11.79
N ARG A 116 0.33 18.55 13.07
CA ARG A 116 -0.36 17.74 14.08
C ARG A 116 -1.86 17.60 13.77
N GLN A 117 -2.53 18.69 13.41
CA GLN A 117 -3.93 18.65 13.01
C GLN A 117 -4.13 17.79 11.77
N LEU A 118 -3.25 17.93 10.77
CA LEU A 118 -3.31 17.11 9.56
C LEU A 118 -3.14 15.62 9.87
N GLY A 119 -2.22 15.27 10.79
CA GLY A 119 -2.06 13.91 11.27
C GLY A 119 -3.30 13.35 11.98
N ILE A 120 -3.95 14.15 12.84
CA ILE A 120 -5.19 13.74 13.53
C ILE A 120 -6.32 13.54 12.53
N VAL A 121 -6.51 14.48 11.59
CA VAL A 121 -7.52 14.37 10.54
C VAL A 121 -7.27 13.14 9.68
N GLY A 122 -6.02 12.90 9.28
CA GLY A 122 -5.61 11.71 8.55
C GLY A 122 -5.91 10.43 9.31
N ALA A 123 -5.66 10.39 10.62
CA ALA A 123 -5.96 9.24 11.47
C ALA A 123 -7.47 8.97 11.56
N VAL A 124 -8.29 10.01 11.72
CA VAL A 124 -9.76 9.89 11.76
C VAL A 124 -10.30 9.39 10.42
N ILE A 125 -9.87 10.00 9.30
CA ILE A 125 -10.30 9.57 7.97
C ILE A 125 -9.88 8.13 7.71
N ASN A 126 -8.63 7.77 8.01
CA ASN A 126 -8.13 6.41 7.80
C ASN A 126 -8.85 5.39 8.69
N GLY A 127 -9.14 5.73 9.95
CA GLY A 127 -9.88 4.87 10.87
C GLY A 127 -11.33 4.65 10.41
N THR A 128 -12.04 5.73 10.07
CA THR A 128 -13.42 5.65 9.56
C THR A 128 -13.47 4.88 8.25
N TRP A 129 -12.62 5.23 7.28
CA TRP A 129 -12.56 4.56 5.98
C TRP A 129 -12.22 3.08 6.13
N GLY A 130 -11.17 2.78 6.89
CA GLY A 130 -10.72 1.41 7.18
C GLY A 130 -11.77 0.56 7.88
N GLY A 131 -12.55 1.15 8.79
CA GLY A 131 -13.68 0.48 9.46
C GLY A 131 -14.83 0.20 8.50
N THR A 132 -15.17 1.17 7.64
CA THR A 132 -16.29 1.02 6.71
C THR A 132 -16.03 0.04 5.56
N ASN A 133 -14.76 -0.19 5.19
CA ASN A 133 -14.42 -1.09 4.07
C ASN A 133 -14.86 -2.54 4.28
N MET A 134 -15.06 -2.97 5.54
CA MET A 134 -15.50 -4.34 5.87
C MET A 134 -17.03 -4.49 5.95
N ILE A 135 -17.80 -3.40 5.84
CA ILE A 135 -19.27 -3.44 5.87
C ILE A 135 -19.83 -4.29 4.71
N PRO A 136 -19.38 -4.14 3.45
CA PRO A 136 -19.90 -4.97 2.36
C PRO A 136 -19.63 -6.47 2.55
N LEU A 137 -18.50 -6.83 3.18
CA LEU A 137 -18.16 -8.22 3.49
C LEU A 137 -19.17 -8.83 4.47
N HIS A 138 -19.65 -8.05 5.45
CA HIS A 138 -20.69 -8.48 6.38
C HIS A 138 -21.95 -8.91 5.64
N TYR A 139 -22.45 -8.06 4.73
CA TYR A 139 -23.66 -8.35 3.97
C TYR A 139 -23.47 -9.50 2.97
N ALA A 140 -22.32 -9.56 2.29
CA ALA A 140 -22.02 -10.65 1.37
C ALA A 140 -21.97 -12.02 2.06
N SER A 141 -21.51 -12.07 3.31
CA SER A 141 -21.48 -13.31 4.10
C SER A 141 -22.88 -13.87 4.39
N LEU A 142 -23.89 -13.00 4.53
CA LEU A 142 -25.29 -13.41 4.75
C LEU A 142 -25.90 -14.08 3.52
N GLU A 143 -25.41 -13.74 2.32
CA GLU A 143 -25.85 -14.30 1.05
C GLU A 143 -25.07 -15.57 0.65
N GLY A 144 -24.16 -16.05 1.52
CA GLY A 144 -23.38 -17.26 1.29
C GLY A 144 -22.12 -17.06 0.44
N TYR A 145 -21.71 -15.81 0.17
CA TYR A 145 -20.43 -15.55 -0.47
C TYR A 145 -19.29 -15.71 0.55
N GLY A 146 -18.38 -16.66 0.28
CA GLY A 146 -17.20 -16.89 1.12
C GLY A 146 -16.16 -15.77 1.02
N GLY A 147 -15.36 -15.59 2.07
CA GLY A 147 -14.34 -14.53 2.16
C GLY A 147 -13.27 -14.56 1.06
N VAL A 148 -12.99 -15.72 0.48
CA VAL A 148 -12.05 -15.86 -0.65
C VAL A 148 -12.58 -15.14 -1.91
N GLY A 149 -13.87 -15.29 -2.23
CA GLY A 149 -14.48 -14.64 -3.38
C GLY A 149 -14.47 -13.11 -3.23
N TYR A 150 -14.70 -12.61 -2.02
CA TYR A 150 -14.59 -11.19 -1.70
C TYR A 150 -13.17 -10.66 -1.95
N THR A 151 -12.13 -11.42 -1.60
CA THR A 151 -10.73 -11.01 -1.80
C THR A 151 -10.40 -10.78 -3.27
N ILE A 152 -10.89 -11.67 -4.17
CA ILE A 152 -10.68 -11.54 -5.62
C ILE A 152 -11.39 -10.29 -6.15
N SER A 153 -12.65 -10.11 -5.78
CA SER A 153 -13.43 -8.92 -6.16
C SER A 153 -12.77 -7.63 -5.68
N PHE A 154 -12.28 -7.62 -4.43
CA PHE A 154 -11.55 -6.49 -3.86
C PHE A 154 -10.27 -6.17 -4.65
N ALA A 155 -9.48 -7.18 -5.02
CA ALA A 155 -8.27 -7.01 -5.82
C ALA A 155 -8.56 -6.41 -7.20
N ILE A 156 -9.61 -6.89 -7.88
CA ILE A 156 -10.06 -6.35 -9.17
C ILE A 156 -10.52 -4.90 -9.00
N GLY A 157 -11.33 -4.62 -7.98
CA GLY A 157 -11.79 -3.26 -7.67
C GLY A 157 -10.62 -2.30 -7.42
N ALA A 158 -9.63 -2.72 -6.63
CA ALA A 158 -8.43 -1.94 -6.36
C ALA A 158 -7.61 -1.67 -7.64
N ALA A 159 -7.47 -2.67 -8.53
CA ALA A 159 -6.80 -2.50 -9.81
C ALA A 159 -7.53 -1.50 -10.71
N LEU A 160 -8.86 -1.61 -10.82
CA LEU A 160 -9.69 -0.70 -11.62
C LEU A 160 -9.61 0.75 -11.10
N VAL A 161 -9.74 0.95 -9.79
CA VAL A 161 -9.60 2.28 -9.17
C VAL A 161 -8.20 2.86 -9.41
N THR A 162 -7.16 2.02 -9.32
CA THR A 162 -5.79 2.46 -9.59
C THR A 162 -5.62 2.91 -11.04
N VAL A 163 -6.09 2.13 -12.01
CA VAL A 163 -6.08 2.51 -13.44
C VAL A 163 -6.88 3.80 -13.65
N PHE A 164 -8.05 3.91 -13.04
CA PHE A 164 -8.88 5.10 -13.12
C PHE A 164 -8.20 6.35 -12.56
N MET A 165 -7.54 6.26 -11.39
CA MET A 165 -6.77 7.38 -10.84
C MET A 165 -5.60 7.78 -11.74
N TRP A 166 -4.92 6.82 -12.37
CA TRP A 166 -3.89 7.08 -13.37
C TRP A 166 -4.45 7.81 -14.59
N LEU A 167 -5.62 7.40 -15.09
CA LEU A 167 -6.32 8.06 -16.19
C LEU A 167 -6.72 9.49 -15.81
N LEU A 168 -7.32 9.70 -14.63
CA LEU A 168 -7.67 11.04 -14.15
C LEU A 168 -6.44 11.94 -14.03
N ARG A 169 -5.34 11.42 -13.47
CA ARG A 169 -4.07 12.16 -13.38
C ARG A 169 -3.53 12.53 -14.75
N TYR A 170 -3.57 11.59 -15.70
CA TYR A 170 -3.16 11.86 -17.08
C TYR A 170 -4.04 12.94 -17.72
N LEU A 171 -5.36 12.82 -17.63
CA LEU A 171 -6.32 13.81 -18.14
C LEU A 171 -6.11 15.19 -17.50
N TYR A 172 -5.85 15.25 -16.20
CA TYR A 172 -5.51 16.48 -15.50
C TYR A 172 -4.24 17.14 -16.06
N HIS A 173 -3.19 16.37 -16.36
CA HIS A 173 -1.98 16.90 -17.01
C HIS A 173 -2.20 17.30 -18.48
N VAL A 174 -3.07 16.60 -19.22
CA VAL A 174 -3.48 17.01 -20.58
C VAL A 174 -4.21 18.36 -20.52
N TYR A 175 -5.12 18.52 -19.57
CA TYR A 175 -5.85 19.77 -19.33
C TYR A 175 -4.88 20.92 -18.99
N GLN A 176 -3.94 20.69 -18.06
CA GLN A 176 -2.94 21.71 -17.70
C GLN A 176 -2.01 22.09 -18.85
N THR A 177 -1.64 21.14 -19.72
CA THR A 177 -0.73 21.39 -20.86
C THR A 177 -1.44 21.88 -22.12
N ARG A 178 -2.69 22.36 -21.99
CA ARG A 178 -3.51 22.89 -23.10
C ARG A 178 -3.65 21.89 -24.26
N GLY A 179 -3.82 20.60 -23.97
CA GLY A 179 -4.07 19.55 -24.96
C GLY A 179 -2.81 18.91 -25.57
N SER A 180 -1.60 19.20 -25.07
CA SER A 180 -0.37 18.58 -25.59
C SER A 180 -0.14 17.19 -24.99
N PHE A 181 -0.66 16.14 -25.63
CA PHE A 181 -0.54 14.75 -25.17
C PHE A 181 0.89 14.28 -24.89
N ARG A 182 1.85 14.66 -25.75
CA ARG A 182 3.26 14.26 -25.61
C ARG A 182 3.92 14.86 -24.36
N LYS A 183 3.59 16.11 -24.03
CA LYS A 183 4.07 16.78 -22.82
C LYS A 183 3.40 16.21 -21.57
N ALA A 184 2.11 15.91 -21.64
CA ALA A 184 1.39 15.28 -20.54
C ALA A 184 1.93 13.87 -20.22
N TYR A 185 2.20 13.06 -21.24
CA TYR A 185 2.80 11.73 -21.06
C TYR A 185 4.23 11.83 -20.48
N GLY A 186 5.03 12.79 -20.95
CA GLY A 186 6.37 13.04 -20.42
C GLY A 186 6.39 13.58 -18.97
N ALA A 187 5.27 14.12 -18.47
CA ALA A 187 5.12 14.56 -17.08
C ALA A 187 4.68 13.43 -16.14
N LEU A 188 4.25 12.28 -16.67
CA LEU A 188 3.96 11.11 -15.85
C LEU A 188 5.27 10.53 -15.27
N PRO A 189 5.23 9.98 -14.05
CA PRO A 189 6.39 9.34 -13.46
C PRO A 189 6.86 8.19 -14.36
N SER A 190 8.16 8.13 -14.65
CA SER A 190 8.73 7.08 -15.47
C SER A 190 8.56 5.72 -14.78
N PHE A 191 8.15 4.73 -15.57
CA PHE A 191 8.00 3.35 -15.12
C PHE A 191 9.39 2.73 -14.96
N HIS A 192 9.93 2.78 -13.74
CA HIS A 192 11.15 2.06 -13.36
C HIS A 192 10.83 0.57 -13.10
N LEU A 193 10.23 -0.11 -14.08
CA LEU A 193 9.73 -1.48 -13.91
C LEU A 193 10.85 -2.43 -13.51
N ARG A 194 12.05 -2.27 -14.08
CA ARG A 194 13.19 -3.16 -13.85
C ARG A 194 13.72 -3.09 -12.42
N GLU A 195 13.66 -1.91 -11.80
CA GLU A 195 14.12 -1.69 -10.43
C GLU A 195 13.01 -1.97 -9.41
N MET A 196 11.76 -1.65 -9.75
CA MET A 196 10.63 -1.70 -8.82
C MET A 196 9.86 -3.01 -8.83
N TRP A 197 9.97 -3.86 -9.87
CA TRP A 197 9.12 -5.05 -9.95
C TRP A 197 9.35 -6.00 -8.77
N TRP A 198 10.60 -6.19 -8.32
CA TRP A 198 10.90 -7.11 -7.23
C TRP A 198 10.39 -6.60 -5.88
N SER A 199 10.68 -5.34 -5.54
CA SER A 199 10.21 -4.72 -4.30
C SER A 199 8.69 -4.56 -4.29
N GLY A 200 8.10 -4.22 -5.45
CA GLY A 200 6.67 -4.14 -5.65
C GLY A 200 5.98 -5.49 -5.52
N LEU A 201 6.55 -6.55 -6.10
CA LEU A 201 6.02 -7.92 -6.00
C LEU A 201 6.04 -8.39 -4.54
N ILE A 202 7.18 -8.29 -3.85
CA ILE A 202 7.29 -8.71 -2.44
C ILE A 202 6.33 -7.92 -1.56
N SER A 203 6.31 -6.59 -1.69
CA SER A 203 5.42 -5.74 -0.90
C SER A 203 3.95 -6.05 -1.19
N GLY A 204 3.59 -6.24 -2.47
CA GLY A 204 2.23 -6.57 -2.88
C GLY A 204 1.79 -7.95 -2.39
N SER A 205 2.67 -8.95 -2.47
CA SER A 205 2.42 -10.30 -1.95
C SER A 205 2.25 -10.30 -0.43
N LEU A 206 3.13 -9.62 0.31
CA LEU A 206 3.00 -9.48 1.77
C LEU A 206 1.72 -8.74 2.16
N TYR A 207 1.38 -7.67 1.46
CA TYR A 207 0.13 -6.94 1.67
C TYR A 207 -1.10 -7.82 1.39
N SER A 208 -1.07 -8.59 0.31
CA SER A 208 -2.17 -9.50 -0.05
C SER A 208 -2.34 -10.62 0.96
N LEU A 209 -1.23 -11.19 1.45
CA LEU A 209 -1.24 -12.18 2.51
C LEU A 209 -1.79 -11.62 3.82
N GLY A 210 -1.42 -10.38 4.18
CA GLY A 210 -1.96 -9.69 5.35
C GLY A 210 -3.47 -9.44 5.25
N ASN A 211 -3.97 -8.99 4.09
CA ASN A 211 -5.40 -8.80 3.86
C ASN A 211 -6.18 -10.12 3.86
N PHE A 212 -5.62 -11.16 3.24
CA PHE A 212 -6.20 -12.50 3.27
C PHE A 212 -6.31 -13.02 4.70
N GLY A 213 -5.23 -12.94 5.48
CA GLY A 213 -5.24 -13.29 6.91
C GLY A 213 -6.24 -12.47 7.72
N SER A 214 -6.39 -11.18 7.41
CA SER A 214 -7.37 -10.29 8.04
C SER A 214 -8.81 -10.69 7.76
N ILE A 215 -9.12 -11.05 6.51
CA ILE A 215 -10.44 -11.55 6.11
C ILE A 215 -10.73 -12.88 6.80
N MET A 216 -9.77 -13.79 6.84
CA MET A 216 -9.91 -15.08 7.54
C MET A 216 -10.15 -14.86 9.04
N ALA A 217 -9.37 -14.00 9.69
CA ALA A 217 -9.56 -13.67 11.10
C ALA A 217 -10.97 -13.13 11.38
N VAL A 218 -11.47 -12.18 10.56
CA VAL A 218 -12.83 -11.63 10.70
C VAL A 218 -13.91 -12.68 10.41
N THR A 219 -13.68 -13.57 9.45
CA THR A 219 -14.65 -14.62 9.07
C THR A 219 -14.80 -15.68 10.17
N TYR A 220 -13.70 -16.06 10.84
CA TYR A 220 -13.71 -17.13 11.85
C TYR A 220 -13.90 -16.65 13.29
N LEU A 221 -13.34 -15.48 13.66
CA LEU A 221 -13.41 -14.94 15.02
C LEU A 221 -14.54 -13.91 15.18
N GLY A 222 -15.25 -13.58 14.10
CA GLY A 222 -16.26 -12.52 14.09
C GLY A 222 -15.66 -11.13 13.94
N GLN A 223 -16.52 -10.15 13.71
CA GLN A 223 -16.09 -8.78 13.41
C GLN A 223 -15.45 -8.07 14.61
N GLY A 224 -15.96 -8.26 15.83
CA GLY A 224 -15.42 -7.61 17.02
C GLY A 224 -13.99 -8.06 17.33
N VAL A 225 -13.80 -9.36 17.53
CA VAL A 225 -12.50 -9.93 17.89
C VAL A 225 -11.55 -9.91 16.69
N GLY A 226 -12.00 -10.39 15.53
CA GLY A 226 -11.17 -10.47 14.32
C GLY A 226 -10.61 -9.12 13.88
N TYR A 227 -11.41 -8.05 13.91
CA TYR A 227 -10.94 -6.71 13.54
C TYR A 227 -10.00 -6.11 14.58
N SER A 228 -10.19 -6.43 15.86
CA SER A 228 -9.28 -5.99 16.92
C SER A 228 -7.88 -6.60 16.76
N PHE A 229 -7.81 -7.86 16.31
CA PHE A 229 -6.53 -8.50 15.98
C PHE A 229 -5.83 -7.87 14.77
N THR A 230 -6.56 -7.51 13.72
CA THR A 230 -5.94 -6.90 12.53
C THR A 230 -5.34 -5.53 12.85
N GLN A 231 -5.91 -4.80 13.82
CA GLN A 231 -5.34 -3.54 14.31
C GLN A 231 -3.99 -3.69 15.01
N LEU A 232 -3.67 -4.86 15.58
CA LEU A 232 -2.35 -5.13 16.18
C LEU A 232 -1.21 -5.02 15.15
N ALA A 233 -1.50 -5.15 13.85
CA ALA A 233 -0.52 -4.93 12.80
C ALA A 233 0.08 -3.51 12.85
N MET A 234 -0.67 -2.51 13.33
CA MET A 234 -0.16 -1.14 13.54
C MET A 234 0.90 -1.09 14.65
N LEU A 235 0.75 -1.91 15.70
CA LEU A 235 1.75 -2.02 16.76
C LEU A 235 3.01 -2.69 16.25
N VAL A 236 2.87 -3.77 15.48
CA VAL A 236 3.99 -4.45 14.83
C VAL A 236 4.73 -3.48 13.91
N SER A 237 4.00 -2.73 13.07
CA SER A 237 4.58 -1.69 12.22
C SER A 237 5.36 -0.63 13.02
N GLY A 238 4.80 -0.16 14.14
CA GLY A 238 5.50 0.76 15.04
C GLY A 238 6.79 0.18 15.64
N LEU A 239 6.79 -1.10 16.01
CA LEU A 239 8.00 -1.79 16.50
C LEU A 239 9.09 -1.87 15.43
N TRP A 240 8.72 -2.17 14.17
CA TRP A 240 9.68 -2.12 13.05
C TRP A 240 10.25 -0.71 12.86
N GLY A 241 9.43 0.33 12.98
CA GLY A 241 9.86 1.73 12.94
C GLY A 241 10.88 2.09 14.03
N ILE A 242 10.71 1.56 15.25
CA ILE A 242 11.61 1.80 16.38
C ILE A 242 12.91 0.98 16.23
N PHE A 243 12.81 -0.33 16.02
CA PHE A 243 13.97 -1.22 16.09
C PHE A 243 14.75 -1.35 14.79
N TYR A 244 14.06 -1.47 13.66
CA TYR A 244 14.69 -1.74 12.37
C TYR A 244 15.06 -0.45 11.64
N PHE A 245 14.08 0.44 11.43
CA PHE A 245 14.30 1.69 10.70
C PHE A 245 14.92 2.80 11.56
N LYS A 246 14.79 2.69 12.89
CA LYS A 246 15.30 3.67 13.86
C LYS A 246 14.79 5.09 13.56
N GLU A 247 13.55 5.21 13.07
CA GLU A 247 12.92 6.49 12.73
C GLU A 247 12.49 7.26 13.98
N ILE A 248 12.06 6.52 15.00
CA ILE A 248 11.65 7.08 16.29
C ILE A 248 12.83 6.93 17.24
N GLN A 249 13.59 8.00 17.40
CA GLN A 249 14.73 8.06 18.32
C GLN A 249 14.39 8.92 19.54
N GLY A 250 14.97 8.55 20.69
CA GLY A 250 14.77 9.24 21.97
C GLY A 250 13.82 8.49 22.91
N ALA A 251 14.26 8.35 24.15
CA ALA A 251 13.52 7.61 25.18
C ALA A 251 12.10 8.17 25.38
N ASP A 252 11.94 9.50 25.37
CA ASP A 252 10.63 10.14 25.58
C ASP A 252 9.61 9.78 24.50
N MET A 253 10.02 9.73 23.22
CA MET A 253 9.12 9.37 22.12
C MET A 253 8.75 7.89 22.17
N ILE A 254 9.73 7.03 22.48
CA ILE A 254 9.51 5.59 22.62
C ILE A 254 8.56 5.31 23.79
N ILE A 255 8.76 5.95 24.95
CA ILE A 255 7.86 5.79 26.11
C ILE A 255 6.44 6.24 25.76
N ARG A 256 6.27 7.39 25.09
CA ARG A 256 4.95 7.86 24.65
C ARG A 256 4.28 6.88 23.68
N TRP A 257 5.05 6.29 22.78
CA TRP A 257 4.55 5.28 21.85
C TRP A 257 4.14 3.99 22.60
N ILE A 258 4.96 3.50 23.54
CA ILE A 258 4.64 2.33 24.36
C ILE A 258 3.37 2.56 25.17
N LEU A 259 3.23 3.73 25.80
CA LEU A 259 2.03 4.08 26.55
C LEU A 259 0.78 4.07 25.66
N ALA A 260 0.86 4.63 24.44
CA ALA A 260 -0.23 4.59 23.48
C ALA A 260 -0.54 3.15 23.02
N ALA A 261 0.49 2.35 22.76
CA ALA A 261 0.36 0.94 22.39
C ALA A 261 -0.31 0.12 23.51
N SER A 262 0.07 0.35 24.77
CA SER A 262 -0.55 -0.30 25.93
C SER A 262 -2.04 0.00 26.02
N VAL A 263 -2.45 1.27 25.86
CA VAL A 263 -3.87 1.66 25.85
C VAL A 263 -4.62 0.94 24.74
N THR A 264 -4.05 0.85 23.53
CA THR A 264 -4.65 0.12 22.41
C THR A 264 -4.82 -1.37 22.71
N ILE A 265 -3.80 -2.02 23.26
CA ILE A 265 -3.86 -3.45 23.64
C ILE A 265 -4.94 -3.68 24.70
N THR A 266 -5.00 -2.84 25.74
CA THR A 266 -6.04 -2.94 26.76
C THR A 266 -7.43 -2.77 26.15
N GLY A 267 -7.62 -1.83 25.22
CA GLY A 267 -8.88 -1.65 24.51
C GLY A 267 -9.29 -2.88 23.68
N ILE A 268 -8.34 -3.49 22.97
CA ILE A 268 -8.55 -4.73 22.20
C ILE A 268 -8.95 -5.89 23.12
N ILE A 269 -8.25 -6.07 24.24
CA ILE A 269 -8.54 -7.12 25.22
C ILE A 269 -9.94 -6.91 25.81
N TRP A 270 -10.27 -5.67 26.19
CA TRP A 270 -11.58 -5.32 26.73
C TRP A 270 -12.71 -5.65 25.75
N LEU A 271 -12.60 -5.20 24.50
CA LEU A 271 -13.57 -5.48 23.45
C LEU A 271 -13.71 -6.97 23.16
N SER A 272 -12.61 -7.73 23.27
CA SER A 272 -12.64 -9.17 23.04
C SER A 272 -13.38 -9.91 24.16
N TYR A 273 -13.21 -9.50 25.42
CA TYR A 273 -13.94 -10.09 26.55
C TYR A 273 -15.45 -9.85 26.49
N GLU A 274 -15.87 -8.66 26.05
CA GLU A 274 -17.30 -8.33 25.97
C GLU A 274 -18.03 -9.19 24.93
N HIS A 275 -17.35 -9.57 23.85
CA HIS A 275 -17.92 -10.41 22.80
C HIS A 275 -18.15 -11.87 23.24
N GLU A 276 -17.30 -12.43 24.09
CA GLU A 276 -17.51 -13.79 24.62
C GLU A 276 -18.74 -13.85 25.54
N GLY A 277 -19.03 -12.78 26.28
CA GLY A 277 -20.18 -12.70 27.19
C GLY A 277 -21.55 -12.81 26.50
N GLU A 278 -21.68 -12.29 25.27
CA GLU A 278 -22.93 -12.36 24.51
C GLU A 278 -23.22 -13.75 23.93
N SER A 279 -22.19 -14.59 23.75
CA SER A 279 -22.34 -15.93 23.15
C SER A 279 -22.89 -17.00 24.11
N VAL A 280 -23.04 -16.68 25.40
CA VAL A 280 -23.43 -17.60 26.48
C VAL A 280 -24.90 -17.44 26.89
N HIS A 281 -25.63 -16.47 26.35
CA HIS A 281 -27.05 -16.21 26.63
C HIS A 281 -27.96 -16.54 25.44
#